data_AF-K2RC06-F1
#
_entry.id   AF-K2RC06-F1
#
_cell.length_a   1.000
_cell.length_b   1.000
_cell.length_c   1.000
_cell.angle_alpha   90.00
_cell.angle_beta   90.00
_cell.angle_gamma   90.00
#
_symmetry.space_group_name_H-M   'P 1'
#
loop_
_entity.id
_entity.type
_entity.pdbx_description
1 polymer ?
#
loop_
_entity_poly.entity_id
_entity_poly.type
_entity_poly.pdbx_seq_one_letter_code
_entity_poly.pdbx_strand_id
1 'polypeptide(L)'
;MALVNLPASEVEKEINRGENGGGDVVVAIHSSPESCVIAGTADGVVAVTALWDAKGVRAKKVKTDVAFHSPVLEQLVEPLRAALAEDLRPKEPQIALYSTSLDDPRAPDARGADYWIGNMVKPVQLTKAIGAAASDGFRLFVEVSAHPIIAHSIQETLDAGEVADAAVIPTGMRDKDDRKTMLLALAKLHCAGDVIAFKEGLLGRWNHEVPGTAWQHQPFWPKMEKPRHPVGHDRSVDVKGHRLLGAKTSINGTNVTLWQAYLHAGAKPFPGSHPLHGSEIVPAAVLLNTFLSLAPTQSLRSVGLRVPVVVEPPREVQVLLDNGQMAISSRLAAGADEENSHSWLTNTVAGVGPADAASKVGQTIDLADIRKRLPETLPPSFSIDYLANVGVAAMGFPWQVVEH
;
A
#
# COMPACT_ATOMS: atom_id res chain seq x y z
N MET A 1 -19.10 -18.43 52.07
CA MET A 1 -18.09 -18.58 51.00
C MET A 1 -17.10 -17.42 51.03
N ALA A 2 -15.85 -17.64 50.62
CA ALA A 2 -14.82 -16.61 50.50
C ALA A 2 -13.94 -16.83 49.27
N LEU A 3 -13.66 -15.76 48.53
CA LEU A 3 -12.63 -15.71 47.49
C LEU A 3 -11.27 -15.63 48.16
N VAL A 4 -10.32 -16.45 47.72
CA VAL A 4 -8.97 -16.57 48.26
C VAL A 4 -7.98 -16.33 47.13
N ASN A 5 -7.01 -15.45 47.34
CA ASN A 5 -5.95 -15.18 46.36
C ASN A 5 -4.82 -16.20 46.51
N LEU A 6 -5.16 -17.48 46.34
CA LEU A 6 -4.23 -18.60 46.25
C LEU A 6 -4.74 -19.60 45.20
N PRO A 7 -3.83 -20.38 44.57
CA PRO A 7 -4.22 -21.49 43.71
C PRO A 7 -5.07 -22.51 44.47
N ALA A 8 -6.12 -23.02 43.81
CA ALA A 8 -7.02 -24.03 44.39
C ALA A 8 -6.27 -25.26 44.95
N SER A 9 -5.24 -25.73 44.25
CA SER A 9 -4.46 -26.90 44.64
C SER A 9 -3.61 -26.69 45.91
N GLU A 10 -3.26 -25.45 46.22
CA GLU A 10 -2.58 -25.08 47.47
C GLU A 10 -3.59 -25.03 48.61
N VAL A 11 -4.74 -24.39 48.38
CA VAL A 11 -5.83 -24.31 49.35
C VAL A 11 -6.36 -25.70 49.71
N GLU A 12 -6.56 -26.59 48.75
CA GLU A 12 -6.96 -27.99 48.99
C GLU A 12 -5.97 -28.72 49.90
N LYS A 13 -4.66 -28.54 49.67
CA LYS A 13 -3.63 -29.17 50.51
C LYS A 13 -3.68 -28.63 51.95
N GLU A 14 -3.86 -27.33 52.13
CA GLU A 14 -3.95 -26.73 53.47
C GLU A 14 -5.20 -27.19 54.22
N ILE A 15 -6.36 -27.21 53.55
CA ILE A 15 -7.61 -27.69 54.14
C ILE A 15 -7.48 -29.17 54.54
N ASN A 16 -6.97 -30.02 53.65
CA ASN A 16 -6.86 -31.46 53.89
C ASN A 16 -5.85 -31.84 54.98
N ARG A 17 -4.87 -30.99 55.27
CA ARG A 17 -3.92 -31.21 56.38
C ARG A 17 -4.55 -30.99 57.76
N GLY A 18 -5.75 -30.40 57.83
CA GLY A 18 -6.43 -30.11 59.10
C GLY A 18 -5.77 -29.00 59.92
N GLU A 19 -4.73 -28.36 59.39
CA GLU A 19 -3.96 -27.29 60.05
C GLU A 19 -4.79 -26.04 60.32
N ASN A 20 -5.98 -25.92 59.69
CA ASN A 20 -6.82 -24.73 59.75
C ASN A 20 -8.22 -24.94 60.39
N GLY A 21 -8.49 -26.07 61.06
CA GLY A 21 -9.70 -26.26 61.89
C GLY A 21 -11.07 -26.28 61.17
N GLY A 22 -11.11 -26.27 59.84
CA GLY A 22 -12.35 -26.22 59.04
C GLY A 22 -12.67 -27.52 58.32
N GLY A 23 -13.05 -28.57 59.06
CA GLY A 23 -13.33 -29.91 58.50
C GLY A 23 -14.49 -29.98 57.52
N ASP A 24 -15.28 -28.91 57.40
CA ASP A 24 -16.45 -28.75 56.56
C ASP A 24 -16.25 -27.73 55.43
N VAL A 25 -15.05 -27.16 55.30
CA VAL A 25 -14.69 -26.20 54.25
C VAL A 25 -14.06 -26.95 53.08
N VAL A 26 -14.51 -26.64 51.86
CA VAL A 26 -14.00 -27.21 50.61
C VAL A 26 -13.67 -26.10 49.62
N VAL A 27 -12.84 -26.40 48.61
CA VAL A 27 -12.73 -25.54 47.43
C VAL A 27 -13.97 -25.75 46.57
N ALA A 28 -14.74 -24.68 46.40
CA ALA A 28 -16.00 -24.64 45.68
C ALA A 28 -15.84 -24.18 44.23
N ILE A 29 -14.88 -23.31 43.94
CA ILE A 29 -14.65 -22.75 42.59
C ILE A 29 -13.16 -22.66 42.34
N HIS A 30 -12.69 -23.35 41.29
CA HIS A 30 -11.36 -23.16 40.70
C HIS A 30 -11.43 -21.95 39.77
N SER A 31 -11.37 -20.74 40.35
CA SER A 31 -11.63 -19.48 39.65
C SER A 31 -10.58 -19.16 38.60
N SER A 32 -9.31 -19.14 39.00
CA SER A 32 -8.17 -18.84 38.12
C SER A 32 -6.92 -19.60 38.59
N PRO A 33 -5.79 -19.53 37.85
CA PRO A 33 -4.52 -20.08 38.32
C PRO A 33 -4.04 -19.48 39.65
N GLU A 34 -4.44 -18.25 39.96
CA GLU A 34 -3.98 -17.50 41.14
C GLU A 34 -5.06 -17.35 42.23
N SER A 35 -6.29 -17.80 41.98
CA SER A 35 -7.40 -17.62 42.92
C SER A 35 -8.43 -18.74 42.90
N CYS A 36 -9.09 -18.97 44.04
CA CYS A 36 -10.19 -19.90 44.17
C CYS A 36 -11.26 -19.38 45.14
N VAL A 37 -12.43 -20.01 45.19
CA VAL A 37 -13.45 -19.73 46.20
C VAL A 37 -13.63 -20.96 47.09
N ILE A 38 -13.66 -20.74 48.40
CA ILE A 38 -13.99 -21.77 49.39
C ILE A 38 -15.45 -21.65 49.87
N ALA A 39 -16.04 -22.78 50.23
CA ALA A 39 -17.40 -22.88 50.78
C ALA A 39 -17.43 -23.88 51.94
N GLY A 40 -18.34 -23.65 52.90
CA GLY A 40 -18.51 -24.45 54.12
C GLY A 40 -19.47 -23.73 55.06
N THR A 41 -19.56 -24.14 56.33
CA THR A 41 -20.31 -23.39 57.34
C THR A 41 -19.75 -21.98 57.52
N ALA A 42 -20.59 -21.09 58.06
CA ALA A 42 -20.18 -19.72 58.35
C ALA A 42 -18.96 -19.68 59.28
N ASP A 43 -18.98 -20.48 60.35
CA ASP A 43 -17.90 -20.54 61.34
C ASP A 43 -16.62 -21.16 60.75
N GLY A 44 -16.75 -22.23 59.95
CA GLY A 44 -15.61 -22.86 59.28
C GLY A 44 -14.90 -21.89 58.32
N VAL A 45 -15.65 -21.19 57.47
CA VAL A 45 -15.06 -20.20 56.55
C VAL A 45 -14.41 -19.03 57.32
N VAL A 46 -15.02 -18.56 58.41
CA VAL A 46 -14.44 -17.49 59.25
C VAL A 46 -13.13 -17.95 59.90
N ALA A 47 -13.10 -19.17 60.46
CA ALA A 47 -11.90 -19.70 61.10
C ALA A 47 -10.73 -19.83 60.11
N VAL A 48 -10.98 -20.44 58.95
CA VAL A 48 -9.93 -20.64 57.92
C VAL A 48 -9.44 -19.30 57.36
N THR A 49 -10.34 -18.35 57.08
CA THR A 49 -9.93 -17.05 56.54
C THR A 49 -9.16 -16.20 57.56
N ALA A 50 -9.47 -16.29 58.86
CA ALA A 50 -8.70 -15.61 59.91
C ALA A 50 -7.26 -16.14 60.03
N LEU A 51 -7.04 -17.44 59.84
CA LEU A 51 -5.71 -18.04 59.83
C LEU A 51 -4.89 -17.60 58.62
N TRP A 52 -5.52 -17.47 57.45
CA TRP A 52 -4.87 -16.95 56.26
C TRP A 52 -4.54 -15.46 56.35
N ASP A 53 -5.43 -14.66 56.95
CA ASP A 53 -5.15 -13.25 57.20
C ASP A 53 -3.90 -13.08 58.09
N ALA A 54 -3.74 -13.92 59.11
CA ALA A 54 -2.55 -13.95 59.96
C ALA A 54 -1.26 -14.36 59.21
N LYS A 55 -1.39 -15.11 58.09
CA LYS A 55 -0.29 -15.47 57.19
C LYS A 55 -0.08 -14.47 56.04
N GLY A 56 -0.85 -13.38 55.99
CA GLY A 56 -0.78 -12.38 54.92
C GLY A 56 -1.47 -12.79 53.61
N VAL A 57 -2.26 -13.87 53.62
CA VAL A 57 -3.05 -14.33 52.48
C VAL A 57 -4.38 -13.60 52.45
N ARG A 58 -4.66 -12.88 51.36
CA ARG A 58 -5.91 -12.13 51.21
C ARG A 58 -7.07 -13.07 50.90
N ALA A 59 -8.09 -13.04 51.75
CA ALA A 59 -9.39 -13.65 51.50
C ALA A 59 -10.51 -12.62 51.64
N LYS A 60 -11.52 -12.70 50.77
CA LYS A 60 -12.67 -11.78 50.75
C LYS A 60 -13.97 -12.55 50.81
N LYS A 61 -14.83 -12.21 51.76
CA LYS A 61 -16.17 -12.80 51.88
C LYS A 61 -16.99 -12.54 50.61
N VAL A 62 -17.58 -13.61 50.06
CA VAL A 62 -18.55 -13.51 48.98
C VAL A 62 -19.91 -13.15 49.57
N LYS A 63 -20.65 -12.23 48.93
CA LYS A 63 -21.96 -11.77 49.41
C LYS A 63 -23.05 -12.80 49.10
N THR A 64 -23.00 -13.94 49.80
CA THR A 64 -23.98 -15.03 49.78
C THR A 64 -24.08 -15.62 51.18
N ASP A 65 -25.28 -16.02 51.56
CA ASP A 65 -25.62 -16.79 52.76
C ASP A 65 -25.63 -18.31 52.52
N VAL A 66 -25.56 -18.73 51.25
CA VAL A 66 -25.54 -20.14 50.85
C VAL A 66 -24.13 -20.59 50.48
N ALA A 67 -23.74 -21.77 50.95
CA ALA A 67 -22.47 -22.45 50.62
C ALA A 67 -22.63 -23.29 49.34
N PHE A 68 -22.76 -22.63 48.18
CA PHE A 68 -22.82 -23.31 46.88
C PHE A 68 -21.56 -24.15 46.62
N HIS A 69 -21.73 -25.22 45.85
CA HIS A 69 -20.66 -26.14 45.45
C HIS A 69 -19.95 -26.78 46.67
N SER A 70 -20.75 -27.19 47.66
CA SER A 70 -20.26 -27.85 48.87
C SER A 70 -21.19 -28.97 49.34
N PRO A 71 -20.67 -29.92 50.15
CA PRO A 71 -21.47 -30.98 50.76
C PRO A 71 -22.64 -30.49 51.63
N VAL A 72 -22.61 -29.23 52.09
CA VAL A 72 -23.71 -28.62 52.88
C VAL A 72 -25.05 -28.68 52.13
N LEU A 73 -25.01 -28.75 50.79
CA LEU A 73 -26.20 -28.83 49.93
C LEU A 73 -26.66 -30.26 49.63
N GLU A 74 -25.97 -31.30 50.11
CA GLU A 74 -26.35 -32.71 49.86
C GLU A 74 -27.76 -33.03 50.37
N GLN A 75 -28.18 -32.44 51.49
CA GLN A 75 -29.53 -32.58 52.02
C GLN A 75 -30.64 -32.08 51.07
N LEU A 76 -30.29 -31.23 50.09
CA LEU A 76 -31.21 -30.69 49.10
C LEU A 76 -31.25 -31.52 47.81
N VAL A 77 -30.37 -32.52 47.65
CA VAL A 77 -30.24 -33.31 46.42
C VAL A 77 -31.54 -34.03 46.07
N GLU A 78 -32.09 -34.82 46.99
CA GLU A 78 -33.30 -35.60 46.73
C GLU A 78 -34.56 -34.73 46.55
N PRO A 79 -34.82 -33.71 47.39
CA PRO A 79 -35.91 -32.77 47.14
C PRO A 79 -35.81 -32.07 45.78
N LEU A 80 -34.60 -31.63 45.38
CA LEU A 80 -34.39 -30.96 44.10
C LEU A 80 -34.53 -31.93 42.93
N ARG A 81 -34.05 -33.17 43.07
CA ARG A 81 -34.23 -34.23 42.08
C ARG A 81 -35.70 -34.49 41.80
N ALA A 82 -36.49 -34.68 42.85
CA ALA A 82 -37.92 -34.91 42.71
C ALA A 82 -38.61 -33.72 42.02
N ALA A 83 -38.25 -32.49 42.39
CA ALA A 83 -38.81 -31.28 41.77
C ALA A 83 -38.43 -31.11 40.30
N LEU A 84 -37.22 -31.51 39.89
CA LEU A 84 -36.74 -31.34 38.52
C LEU A 84 -37.11 -32.50 37.57
N ALA A 85 -37.44 -33.67 38.11
CA ALA A 85 -37.60 -34.90 37.33
C ALA A 85 -38.71 -34.83 36.27
N GLU A 86 -39.81 -34.14 36.56
CA GLU A 86 -40.96 -34.04 35.63
C GLU A 86 -40.89 -32.81 34.71
N ASP A 87 -40.23 -31.74 35.15
CA ASP A 87 -40.23 -30.44 34.47
C ASP A 87 -39.11 -30.28 33.44
N LEU A 88 -37.96 -30.94 33.64
CA LEU A 88 -36.81 -30.79 32.74
C LEU A 88 -36.82 -31.80 31.59
N ARG A 89 -36.86 -31.26 30.37
CA ARG A 89 -36.72 -32.04 29.11
C ARG A 89 -35.49 -31.56 28.35
N PRO A 90 -34.27 -31.98 28.75
CA PRO A 90 -33.04 -31.54 28.08
C PRO A 90 -33.01 -31.97 26.62
N LYS A 91 -32.45 -31.11 25.77
CA LYS A 91 -32.18 -31.40 24.37
C LYS A 91 -30.67 -31.41 24.13
N GLU A 92 -30.26 -32.02 23.03
CA GLU A 92 -28.87 -31.92 22.59
C GLU A 92 -28.49 -30.44 22.36
N PRO A 93 -27.31 -30.01 22.85
CA PRO A 93 -26.85 -28.65 22.65
C PRO A 93 -26.55 -28.41 21.18
N GLN A 94 -27.10 -27.32 20.63
CA GLN A 94 -26.82 -26.88 19.25
C GLN A 94 -25.57 -25.99 19.15
N ILE A 95 -25.08 -25.51 20.28
CA ILE A 95 -23.89 -24.67 20.42
C ILE A 95 -22.91 -25.44 21.30
N ALA A 96 -21.63 -25.46 20.93
CA ALA A 96 -20.59 -26.07 21.73
C ALA A 96 -20.61 -25.49 23.16
N LEU A 97 -20.64 -26.37 24.15
CA LEU A 97 -20.75 -25.99 25.56
C LEU A 97 -19.58 -26.59 26.33
N TYR A 98 -18.81 -25.72 26.97
CA TYR A 98 -17.74 -26.12 27.89
C TYR A 98 -18.29 -26.06 29.30
N SER A 99 -18.59 -27.22 29.89
CA SER A 99 -19.15 -27.30 31.22
C SER A 99 -18.10 -26.97 32.27
N THR A 100 -18.48 -26.14 33.25
CA THR A 100 -17.68 -25.94 34.47
C THR A 100 -18.05 -26.92 35.57
N SER A 101 -19.06 -27.76 35.38
CA SER A 101 -19.61 -28.64 36.41
C SER A 101 -19.19 -30.12 36.23
N LEU A 102 -18.50 -30.40 35.12
CA LEU A 102 -18.03 -31.73 34.74
C LEU A 102 -16.51 -31.78 34.83
N ASP A 103 -15.96 -32.98 35.05
CA ASP A 103 -14.52 -33.18 35.10
C ASP A 103 -13.85 -32.97 33.73
N ASP A 104 -14.53 -33.41 32.66
CA ASP A 104 -14.23 -33.06 31.28
C ASP A 104 -15.18 -31.94 30.82
N PRO A 105 -14.66 -30.72 30.57
CA PRO A 105 -15.47 -29.62 30.07
C PRO A 105 -16.19 -29.91 28.75
N ARG A 106 -15.68 -30.81 27.91
CA ARG A 106 -16.23 -31.12 26.57
C ARG A 106 -17.26 -32.24 26.58
N ALA A 107 -17.55 -32.84 27.73
CA ALA A 107 -18.44 -33.99 27.81
C ALA A 107 -19.88 -33.66 27.37
N PRO A 108 -20.50 -34.49 26.50
CA PRO A 108 -21.81 -34.24 25.90
C PRO A 108 -23.00 -34.63 26.81
N ASP A 109 -22.91 -34.40 28.12
CA ASP A 109 -23.95 -34.82 29.06
C ASP A 109 -25.30 -34.14 28.83
N ALA A 110 -26.39 -34.91 29.00
CA ALA A 110 -27.74 -34.35 29.00
C ALA A 110 -27.90 -33.38 30.18
N ARG A 111 -28.40 -32.17 29.92
CA ARG A 111 -28.60 -31.10 30.92
C ARG A 111 -29.89 -31.31 31.74
N GLY A 112 -30.09 -32.55 32.21
CA GLY A 112 -31.23 -32.97 33.03
C GLY A 112 -31.01 -32.74 34.52
N ALA A 113 -31.89 -33.30 35.36
CA ALA A 113 -31.85 -33.10 36.81
C ALA A 113 -30.49 -33.45 37.43
N ASP A 114 -29.88 -34.57 37.04
CA ASP A 114 -28.55 -34.99 37.53
C ASP A 114 -27.46 -33.95 37.28
N TYR A 115 -27.46 -33.34 36.09
CA TYR A 115 -26.51 -32.30 35.74
C TYR A 115 -26.67 -31.07 36.64
N TRP A 116 -27.91 -30.60 36.84
CA TRP A 116 -28.18 -29.39 37.64
C TRP A 116 -27.93 -29.59 39.13
N ILE A 117 -28.25 -30.79 39.65
CA ILE A 117 -27.88 -31.20 41.01
C ILE A 117 -26.36 -31.24 41.14
N GLY A 118 -25.67 -31.86 40.19
CA GLY A 118 -24.21 -31.88 40.11
C GLY A 118 -23.64 -30.47 40.10
N ASN A 119 -24.17 -29.59 39.28
CA ASN A 119 -23.78 -28.18 39.21
C ASN A 119 -23.95 -27.44 40.55
N MET A 120 -24.96 -27.78 41.36
CA MET A 120 -25.18 -27.16 42.67
C MET A 120 -24.17 -27.63 43.73
N VAL A 121 -23.78 -28.90 43.70
CA VAL A 121 -23.00 -29.54 44.78
C VAL A 121 -21.52 -29.68 44.45
N LYS A 122 -21.18 -30.03 43.21
CA LYS A 122 -19.79 -30.25 42.77
C LYS A 122 -19.04 -28.93 42.57
N PRO A 123 -17.70 -28.93 42.72
CA PRO A 123 -16.88 -27.75 42.50
C PRO A 123 -16.93 -27.27 41.05
N VAL A 124 -16.88 -25.95 40.88
CA VAL A 124 -16.84 -25.28 39.57
C VAL A 124 -15.42 -25.28 39.03
N GLN A 125 -15.21 -25.93 37.89
CA GLN A 125 -13.95 -26.09 37.15
C GLN A 125 -13.77 -25.00 36.08
N LEU A 126 -13.81 -23.72 36.49
CA LEU A 126 -13.81 -22.58 35.55
C LEU A 126 -12.53 -22.53 34.69
N THR A 127 -11.36 -22.69 35.31
CA THR A 127 -10.07 -22.72 34.60
C THR A 127 -10.01 -23.79 33.53
N LYS A 128 -10.51 -25.00 33.82
CA LYS A 128 -10.55 -26.11 32.85
C LYS A 128 -11.44 -25.77 31.65
N ALA A 129 -12.62 -25.19 31.88
CA ALA A 129 -13.53 -24.84 30.81
C ALA A 129 -12.97 -23.75 29.88
N ILE A 130 -12.35 -22.70 30.46
CA ILE A 130 -11.70 -21.63 29.69
C ILE A 130 -10.51 -22.20 28.90
N GLY A 131 -9.66 -22.99 29.55
CA GLY A 131 -8.50 -23.61 28.89
C GLY A 131 -8.91 -24.56 27.76
N ALA A 132 -10.01 -25.30 27.92
CA ALA A 132 -10.57 -26.15 26.88
C ALA A 132 -11.05 -25.32 25.68
N ALA A 133 -11.83 -24.27 25.91
CA ALA A 133 -12.28 -23.37 24.84
C ALA A 133 -11.10 -22.70 24.13
N ALA A 134 -10.11 -22.21 24.86
CA ALA A 134 -8.93 -21.60 24.26
C ALA A 134 -8.12 -22.59 23.40
N SER A 135 -7.97 -23.83 23.89
CA SER A 135 -7.30 -24.92 23.15
C SER A 135 -8.03 -25.27 21.85
N ASP A 136 -9.35 -25.13 21.82
CA ASP A 136 -10.17 -25.38 20.64
C ASP A 136 -10.21 -24.19 19.65
N GLY A 137 -9.45 -23.13 19.94
CA GLY A 137 -9.26 -21.99 19.03
C GLY A 137 -10.09 -20.75 19.36
N PHE A 138 -10.90 -20.74 20.42
CA PHE A 138 -11.66 -19.56 20.82
C PHE A 138 -10.75 -18.48 21.43
N ARG A 139 -10.94 -17.22 21.03
CA ARG A 139 -10.12 -16.06 21.46
C ARG A 139 -10.92 -14.92 22.07
N LEU A 140 -12.18 -14.78 21.70
CA LEU A 140 -13.07 -13.75 22.23
C LEU A 140 -14.00 -14.36 23.28
N PHE A 141 -13.94 -13.82 24.50
CA PHE A 141 -14.74 -14.28 25.63
C PHE A 141 -15.67 -13.15 26.05
N VAL A 142 -16.98 -13.38 25.96
CA VAL A 142 -17.99 -12.40 26.39
C VAL A 142 -18.55 -12.80 27.74
N GLU A 143 -18.35 -11.97 28.76
CA GLU A 143 -18.96 -12.18 30.07
C GLU A 143 -20.37 -11.57 30.08
N VAL A 144 -21.37 -12.45 30.05
CA VAL A 144 -22.78 -12.07 30.15
C VAL A 144 -23.20 -11.98 31.62
N SER A 145 -23.10 -10.78 32.18
CA SER A 145 -23.45 -10.51 33.57
C SER A 145 -23.89 -9.05 33.77
N ALA A 146 -24.58 -8.77 34.88
CA ALA A 146 -24.96 -7.40 35.27
C ALA A 146 -23.74 -6.55 35.70
N HIS A 147 -22.64 -7.20 36.06
CA HIS A 147 -21.36 -6.60 36.39
C HIS A 147 -20.27 -7.67 36.27
N PRO A 148 -19.09 -7.37 35.70
CA PRO A 148 -18.01 -8.33 35.56
C PRO A 148 -17.60 -8.92 36.91
N ILE A 149 -17.69 -10.24 37.01
CA ILE A 149 -17.23 -11.02 38.17
C ILE A 149 -16.05 -11.91 37.75
N ILE A 150 -16.09 -12.48 36.55
CA ILE A 150 -15.13 -13.51 36.12
C ILE A 150 -14.18 -13.02 35.03
N ALA A 151 -14.34 -11.82 34.49
CA ALA A 151 -13.50 -11.29 33.42
C ALA A 151 -11.99 -11.36 33.74
N HIS A 152 -11.64 -11.04 34.99
CA HIS A 152 -10.26 -11.13 35.46
C HIS A 152 -9.76 -12.58 35.52
N SER A 153 -10.58 -13.49 36.04
CA SER A 153 -10.26 -14.92 36.11
C SER A 153 -10.10 -15.56 34.73
N ILE A 154 -10.89 -15.11 33.75
CA ILE A 154 -10.72 -15.50 32.34
C ILE A 154 -9.37 -15.02 31.83
N GLN A 155 -9.04 -13.73 32.02
CA GLN A 155 -7.77 -13.18 31.57
C GLN A 155 -6.57 -13.91 32.19
N GLU A 156 -6.55 -14.12 33.51
CA GLU A 156 -5.46 -14.85 34.18
C GLU A 156 -5.30 -16.29 33.65
N THR A 157 -6.42 -16.97 33.36
CA THR A 157 -6.38 -18.33 32.81
C THR A 157 -5.81 -18.35 31.40
N LEU A 158 -6.16 -17.36 30.58
CA LEU A 158 -5.63 -17.21 29.22
C LEU A 158 -4.13 -16.87 29.24
N ASP A 159 -3.73 -15.95 30.12
CA ASP A 159 -2.34 -15.51 30.28
C ASP A 159 -1.45 -16.68 30.75
N ALA A 160 -1.90 -17.45 31.75
CA ALA A 160 -1.18 -18.63 32.22
C ALA A 160 -1.12 -19.75 31.16
N GLY A 161 -2.07 -19.80 30.24
CA GLY A 161 -2.08 -20.69 29.09
C GLY A 161 -1.31 -20.15 27.88
N GLU A 162 -0.63 -19.00 28.00
CA GLU A 162 0.10 -18.31 26.94
C GLU A 162 -0.74 -18.07 25.68
N VAL A 163 -2.04 -17.79 25.84
CA VAL A 163 -2.98 -17.61 24.74
C VAL A 163 -2.86 -16.18 24.18
N ALA A 164 -2.22 -16.05 23.02
CA ALA A 164 -2.12 -14.79 22.30
C ALA A 164 -3.44 -14.36 21.64
N ASP A 165 -3.56 -13.05 21.37
CA ASP A 165 -4.66 -12.42 20.63
C ASP A 165 -6.06 -12.68 21.20
N ALA A 166 -6.17 -12.82 22.53
CA ALA A 166 -7.45 -13.02 23.21
C ALA A 166 -8.00 -11.71 23.81
N ALA A 167 -9.32 -11.62 23.92
CA ALA A 167 -10.00 -10.49 24.54
C ALA A 167 -11.18 -10.95 25.41
N VAL A 168 -11.33 -10.32 26.57
CA VAL A 168 -12.44 -10.55 27.51
C VAL A 168 -13.32 -9.32 27.60
N ILE A 169 -14.61 -9.47 27.28
CA ILE A 169 -15.52 -8.35 27.05
C ILE A 169 -16.77 -8.50 27.93
N PRO A 170 -16.93 -7.68 28.98
CA PRO A 170 -18.12 -7.72 29.82
C PRO A 170 -19.30 -6.98 29.19
N THR A 171 -20.52 -7.50 29.39
CA THR A 171 -21.76 -6.90 28.85
C THR A 171 -22.41 -5.86 29.76
N GLY A 172 -22.26 -5.99 31.07
CA GLY A 172 -22.89 -5.13 32.07
C GLY A 172 -21.89 -4.47 33.01
N MET A 173 -22.31 -3.39 33.67
CA MET A 173 -21.52 -2.72 34.70
C MET A 173 -22.45 -2.12 35.74
N ARG A 174 -22.21 -2.42 37.02
CA ARG A 174 -22.95 -1.86 38.15
C ARG A 174 -22.98 -0.33 38.08
N ASP A 175 -24.14 0.24 38.39
CA ASP A 175 -24.40 1.68 38.42
C ASP A 175 -24.14 2.38 37.08
N LYS A 176 -24.29 1.64 35.96
CA LYS A 176 -24.24 2.15 34.59
C LYS A 176 -25.51 1.78 33.83
N ASP A 177 -25.76 2.50 32.75
CA ASP A 177 -26.87 2.24 31.84
C ASP A 177 -26.61 0.95 31.03
N ASP A 178 -27.50 -0.03 31.16
CA ASP A 178 -27.36 -1.36 30.55
C ASP A 178 -27.26 -1.29 29.01
N ARG A 179 -28.02 -0.37 28.39
CA ARG A 179 -28.00 -0.20 26.94
C ARG A 179 -26.63 0.32 26.48
N LYS A 180 -26.07 1.31 27.18
CA LYS A 180 -24.73 1.84 26.88
C LYS A 180 -23.64 0.80 27.08
N THR A 181 -23.70 -0.01 28.14
CA THR A 181 -22.67 -1.05 28.38
C THR A 181 -22.75 -2.15 27.33
N MET A 182 -23.96 -2.57 26.94
CA MET A 182 -24.15 -3.54 25.88
C MET A 182 -23.64 -3.03 24.52
N LEU A 183 -23.96 -1.78 24.16
CA LEU A 183 -23.44 -1.16 22.93
C LEU A 183 -21.90 -1.03 22.95
N LEU A 184 -21.32 -0.72 24.11
CA LEU A 184 -19.87 -0.69 24.27
C LEU A 184 -19.25 -2.09 24.14
N ALA A 185 -19.90 -3.14 24.65
CA ALA A 185 -19.45 -4.52 24.48
C ALA A 185 -19.45 -4.92 23.00
N LEU A 186 -20.50 -4.57 22.24
CA LEU A 186 -20.56 -4.78 20.79
C LEU A 186 -19.45 -4.03 20.05
N ALA A 187 -19.19 -2.77 20.42
CA ALA A 187 -18.10 -1.99 19.84
C ALA A 187 -16.73 -2.63 20.12
N LYS A 188 -16.51 -3.12 21.35
CA LYS A 188 -15.27 -3.83 21.72
C LYS A 188 -15.10 -5.13 20.95
N LEU A 189 -16.17 -5.92 20.77
CA LEU A 189 -16.15 -7.13 19.95
C LEU A 189 -15.75 -6.82 18.51
N HIS A 190 -16.37 -5.79 17.92
CA HIS A 190 -16.01 -5.33 16.58
C HIS A 190 -14.54 -4.90 16.47
N CYS A 191 -14.04 -4.11 17.43
CA CYS A 191 -12.63 -3.70 17.47
C CYS A 191 -11.67 -4.87 17.71
N ALA A 192 -12.12 -5.94 18.36
CA ALA A 192 -11.36 -7.18 18.55
C ALA A 192 -11.38 -8.10 17.32
N GLY A 193 -12.03 -7.69 16.22
CA GLY A 193 -12.04 -8.40 14.94
C GLY A 193 -13.27 -9.26 14.68
N ASP A 194 -14.28 -9.23 15.56
CA ASP A 194 -15.52 -9.97 15.34
C ASP A 194 -16.41 -9.31 14.26
N VAL A 195 -17.17 -10.14 13.54
CA VAL A 195 -18.09 -9.69 12.49
C VAL A 195 -19.47 -9.48 13.10
N ILE A 196 -19.78 -8.23 13.45
CA ILE A 196 -21.08 -7.87 14.04
C ILE A 196 -22.11 -7.58 12.94
N ALA A 197 -23.23 -8.31 12.98
CA ALA A 197 -24.39 -8.08 12.12
C ALA A 197 -25.21 -6.87 12.59
N PHE A 198 -24.64 -5.67 12.49
CA PHE A 198 -25.27 -4.42 12.99
C PHE A 198 -26.68 -4.15 12.44
N LYS A 199 -26.99 -4.63 11.23
CA LYS A 199 -28.30 -4.44 10.56
C LYS A 199 -29.46 -5.15 11.25
N GLU A 200 -29.20 -6.23 11.98
CA GLU A 200 -30.25 -7.11 12.54
C GLU A 200 -30.67 -6.69 13.96
N GLY A 201 -29.82 -5.94 14.68
CA GLY A 201 -30.06 -5.59 16.09
C GLY A 201 -30.02 -4.10 16.43
N LEU A 202 -29.47 -3.23 15.57
CA LEU A 202 -29.41 -1.78 15.81
C LEU A 202 -30.36 -1.05 14.86
N LEU A 203 -31.58 -0.81 15.34
CA LEU A 203 -32.58 -0.01 14.64
C LEU A 203 -32.17 1.47 14.70
N GLY A 204 -31.65 2.00 13.58
CA GLY A 204 -31.30 3.40 13.43
C GLY A 204 -30.85 3.71 11.99
N ARG A 205 -31.08 4.93 11.51
CA ARG A 205 -30.49 5.37 10.23
C ARG A 205 -29.00 5.58 10.44
N TRP A 206 -28.18 5.06 9.54
CA TRP A 206 -26.75 5.38 9.51
C TRP A 206 -26.58 6.89 9.37
N ASN A 207 -25.73 7.50 10.20
CA ASN A 207 -25.47 8.93 10.09
C ASN A 207 -24.57 9.17 8.86
N HIS A 208 -25.16 9.68 7.78
CA HIS A 208 -24.45 10.00 6.53
C HIS A 208 -23.49 11.20 6.67
N GLU A 209 -23.56 11.96 7.76
CA GLU A 209 -22.65 13.07 8.05
C GLU A 209 -21.32 12.61 8.66
N VAL A 210 -21.21 11.34 9.07
CA VAL A 210 -19.93 10.79 9.55
C VAL A 210 -18.96 10.77 8.37
N PRO A 211 -17.80 11.46 8.46
CA PRO A 211 -16.78 11.40 7.43
C PRO A 211 -16.45 9.94 7.14
N GLY A 212 -16.36 9.58 5.86
CA GLY A 212 -15.93 8.25 5.46
C GLY A 212 -14.48 7.95 5.87
N THR A 213 -13.91 6.88 5.32
CA THR A 213 -12.51 6.51 5.58
C THR A 213 -11.58 7.71 5.49
N ALA A 214 -10.98 8.10 6.61
CA ALA A 214 -9.91 9.07 6.64
C ALA A 214 -8.62 8.39 6.17
N TRP A 215 -8.30 8.54 4.90
CA TRP A 215 -7.07 8.02 4.34
C TRP A 215 -5.88 8.76 4.95
N GLN A 216 -4.94 8.03 5.56
CA GLN A 216 -3.62 8.57 5.81
C GLN A 216 -2.88 8.62 4.47
N HIS A 217 -3.06 9.71 3.73
CA HIS A 217 -2.42 9.93 2.45
C HIS A 217 -0.89 9.96 2.64
N GLN A 218 -0.25 8.83 2.37
CA GLN A 218 1.19 8.79 2.17
C GLN A 218 1.46 8.95 0.68
N PRO A 219 2.38 9.84 0.27
CA PRO A 219 2.81 9.93 -1.11
C PRO A 219 3.59 8.65 -1.48
N PHE A 220 2.86 7.63 -1.93
CA PHE A 220 3.39 6.43 -2.57
C PHE A 220 3.60 6.59 -4.07
N TRP A 221 3.46 7.81 -4.57
CA TRP A 221 4.07 8.17 -5.84
C TRP A 221 5.56 7.88 -5.70
N PRO A 222 6.21 7.22 -6.69
CA PRO A 222 7.65 7.31 -6.76
C PRO A 222 7.95 8.81 -6.69
N LYS A 223 8.65 9.23 -5.62
CA LYS A 223 9.47 10.43 -5.71
C LYS A 223 10.48 10.08 -6.78
N MET A 224 10.06 10.22 -8.03
CA MET A 224 10.96 10.65 -9.04
C MET A 224 11.50 11.94 -8.40
N GLU A 225 12.71 11.87 -7.83
CA GLU A 225 13.65 12.95 -8.06
C GLU A 225 13.33 13.36 -9.48
N LYS A 226 12.82 14.59 -9.70
CA LYS A 226 12.62 15.13 -11.05
C LYS A 226 13.72 14.47 -11.86
N PRO A 227 13.39 13.57 -12.82
CA PRO A 227 14.43 12.77 -13.43
C PRO A 227 15.51 13.78 -13.73
N ARG A 228 16.74 13.53 -13.26
CA ARG A 228 17.76 14.59 -13.23
C ARG A 228 17.89 15.28 -14.58
N HIS A 229 17.33 14.69 -15.64
CA HIS A 229 16.70 15.40 -16.75
C HIS A 229 15.29 14.86 -17.07
N PRO A 230 14.20 15.67 -17.15
CA PRO A 230 13.13 15.32 -18.06
C PRO A 230 13.77 15.13 -19.44
N VAL A 231 13.43 14.04 -20.13
CA VAL A 231 13.71 13.89 -21.55
C VAL A 231 13.05 15.07 -22.26
N GLY A 232 13.73 16.22 -22.38
CA GLY A 232 13.04 17.42 -22.85
C GLY A 232 13.58 18.81 -22.53
N HIS A 233 14.81 19.01 -22.04
CA HIS A 233 15.36 20.39 -22.00
C HIS A 233 16.76 20.60 -22.58
N ASP A 234 17.53 19.55 -22.84
CA ASP A 234 18.66 19.65 -23.78
C ASP A 234 18.46 18.73 -24.98
N ARG A 235 17.28 18.88 -25.59
CA ARG A 235 17.03 18.38 -26.95
C ARG A 235 17.31 19.48 -27.96
N SER A 236 18.12 20.48 -27.63
CA SER A 236 18.53 21.47 -28.62
C SER A 236 19.23 20.75 -29.77
N VAL A 237 19.10 21.30 -30.98
CA VAL A 237 19.89 20.80 -32.10
C VAL A 237 21.39 20.97 -31.79
N ASP A 238 22.25 20.13 -32.33
CA ASP A 238 23.70 20.22 -32.19
C ASP A 238 24.25 21.51 -32.85
N VAL A 239 24.20 22.62 -32.10
CA VAL A 239 24.63 23.95 -32.55
C VAL A 239 26.13 23.97 -32.85
N LYS A 240 26.95 23.33 -32.01
CA LYS A 240 28.41 23.30 -32.16
C LYS A 240 28.83 22.48 -33.39
N GLY A 241 28.14 21.38 -33.65
CA GLY A 241 28.38 20.54 -34.83
C GLY A 241 27.68 21.03 -36.09
N HIS A 242 26.84 22.07 -36.01
CA HIS A 242 26.00 22.58 -37.10
C HIS A 242 25.07 21.52 -37.69
N ARG A 243 24.37 20.77 -36.84
CA ARG A 243 23.49 19.65 -37.23
C ARG A 243 22.14 19.74 -36.55
N LEU A 244 21.11 19.22 -37.19
CA LEU A 244 19.76 19.09 -36.62
C LEU A 244 19.58 17.81 -35.77
N LEU A 245 20.65 17.32 -35.15
CA LEU A 245 20.60 16.14 -34.30
C LEU A 245 20.38 16.52 -32.84
N GLY A 246 19.56 15.74 -32.14
CA GLY A 246 19.31 15.84 -30.70
C GLY A 246 19.42 14.47 -30.05
N ALA A 247 18.53 14.17 -29.11
CA ALA A 247 18.54 12.89 -28.41
C ALA A 247 18.26 11.71 -29.36
N LYS A 248 19.13 10.68 -29.31
CA LYS A 248 19.05 9.45 -30.10
C LYS A 248 18.20 8.38 -29.40
N THR A 249 17.35 7.72 -30.16
CA THR A 249 16.50 6.60 -29.74
C THR A 249 16.59 5.48 -30.80
N SER A 250 16.88 4.26 -30.36
CA SER A 250 16.77 3.06 -31.19
C SER A 250 15.41 2.39 -30.96
N ILE A 251 14.72 1.99 -32.04
CA ILE A 251 13.41 1.35 -31.94
C ILE A 251 13.58 -0.17 -31.92
N ASN A 252 13.29 -0.80 -30.77
CA ASN A 252 13.43 -2.24 -30.59
C ASN A 252 12.64 -3.04 -31.64
N GLY A 253 13.25 -4.08 -32.20
CA GLY A 253 12.64 -4.89 -33.27
C GLY A 253 12.72 -4.27 -34.67
N THR A 254 13.42 -3.14 -34.85
CA THR A 254 13.62 -2.50 -36.16
C THR A 254 15.08 -2.05 -36.33
N ASN A 255 15.48 -1.74 -37.56
CA ASN A 255 16.77 -1.07 -37.85
C ASN A 255 16.66 0.46 -37.80
N VAL A 256 15.51 0.98 -37.35
CA VAL A 256 15.24 2.41 -37.33
C VAL A 256 15.96 3.06 -36.16
N THR A 257 16.75 4.09 -36.48
CA THR A 257 17.30 5.01 -35.50
C THR A 257 16.66 6.38 -35.68
N LEU A 258 16.16 6.93 -34.58
CA LEU A 258 15.50 8.24 -34.55
C LEU A 258 16.32 9.19 -33.69
N TRP A 259 16.58 10.39 -34.20
CA TRP A 259 17.03 11.53 -33.39
C TRP A 259 15.88 12.51 -33.31
N GLN A 260 15.61 13.06 -32.13
CA GLN A 260 14.63 14.15 -32.01
C GLN A 260 15.22 15.33 -31.25
N ALA A 261 15.04 16.50 -31.85
CA ALA A 261 15.56 17.77 -31.41
C ALA A 261 14.46 18.85 -31.41
N TYR A 262 14.74 19.96 -30.74
CA TYR A 262 13.93 21.14 -30.62
C TYR A 262 14.70 22.31 -31.24
N LEU A 263 14.12 22.91 -32.27
CA LEU A 263 14.69 24.03 -33.03
C LEU A 263 13.95 25.31 -32.65
N HIS A 264 14.71 26.33 -32.24
CA HIS A 264 14.23 27.68 -31.94
C HIS A 264 15.35 28.69 -32.20
N ALA A 265 15.05 29.99 -32.25
CA ALA A 265 16.04 31.02 -32.59
C ALA A 265 17.29 31.01 -31.68
N GLY A 266 17.12 30.75 -30.38
CA GLY A 266 18.22 30.67 -29.41
C GLY A 266 19.13 29.44 -29.58
N ALA A 267 18.72 28.45 -30.37
CA ALA A 267 19.50 27.25 -30.65
C ALA A 267 19.55 26.95 -32.16
N LYS A 268 19.69 27.97 -33.01
CA LYS A 268 19.87 27.73 -34.45
C LYS A 268 21.28 27.16 -34.73
N PRO A 269 21.43 26.15 -35.59
CA PRO A 269 22.69 25.44 -35.80
C PRO A 269 23.62 26.14 -36.81
N PHE A 270 23.53 27.46 -36.93
CA PHE A 270 24.34 28.28 -37.83
C PHE A 270 24.50 29.69 -37.23
N PRO A 271 25.67 30.34 -37.37
CA PRO A 271 26.00 31.54 -36.61
C PRO A 271 25.34 32.83 -37.12
N GLY A 272 25.12 32.95 -38.43
CA GLY A 272 24.52 34.12 -39.07
C GLY A 272 23.00 34.02 -39.22
N SER A 273 22.42 34.89 -40.03
CA SER A 273 21.00 34.80 -40.43
C SER A 273 20.88 34.21 -41.82
N HIS A 274 19.79 33.49 -42.09
CA HIS A 274 19.54 32.86 -43.39
C HIS A 274 18.06 32.96 -43.78
N PRO A 275 17.56 34.19 -44.02
CA PRO A 275 16.17 34.41 -44.38
C PRO A 275 15.93 34.06 -45.85
N LEU A 276 14.81 33.42 -46.11
CA LEU A 276 14.23 33.27 -47.45
C LEU A 276 12.85 33.94 -47.44
N HIS A 277 12.67 35.00 -48.24
CA HIS A 277 11.45 35.82 -48.25
C HIS A 277 10.98 36.26 -46.84
N GLY A 278 11.92 36.62 -45.96
CA GLY A 278 11.66 37.09 -44.60
C GLY A 278 11.47 36.01 -43.53
N SER A 279 11.49 34.72 -43.89
CA SER A 279 11.45 33.60 -42.94
C SER A 279 12.84 33.03 -42.71
N GLU A 280 13.31 32.99 -41.46
CA GLU A 280 14.59 32.38 -41.10
C GLU A 280 14.52 30.87 -41.30
N ILE A 281 15.30 30.34 -42.24
CA ILE A 281 15.30 28.91 -42.57
C ILE A 281 16.68 28.29 -42.32
N VAL A 282 16.69 27.01 -41.96
CA VAL A 282 17.93 26.24 -41.81
C VAL A 282 18.63 26.11 -43.18
N PRO A 283 19.91 26.51 -43.31
CA PRO A 283 20.66 26.38 -44.55
C PRO A 283 20.75 24.93 -45.03
N ALA A 284 20.70 24.71 -46.35
CA ALA A 284 20.87 23.38 -46.93
C ALA A 284 22.19 22.69 -46.51
N ALA A 285 23.25 23.48 -46.28
CA ALA A 285 24.52 22.98 -45.75
C ALA A 285 24.38 22.28 -44.38
N VAL A 286 23.52 22.80 -43.49
CA VAL A 286 23.23 22.16 -42.19
C VAL A 286 22.47 20.85 -42.39
N LEU A 287 21.50 20.82 -43.32
CA LEU A 287 20.72 19.62 -43.63
C LEU A 287 21.63 18.51 -44.19
N LEU A 288 22.54 18.87 -45.10
CA LEU A 288 23.54 17.96 -45.66
C LEU A 288 24.56 17.50 -44.61
N ASN A 289 25.07 18.41 -43.79
CA ASN A 289 26.01 18.09 -42.69
C ASN A 289 25.36 17.16 -41.65
N THR A 290 24.07 17.33 -41.37
CA THR A 290 23.28 16.43 -40.52
C THR A 290 23.34 15.01 -41.07
N PHE A 291 23.03 14.80 -42.35
CA PHE A 291 23.09 13.48 -42.98
C PHE A 291 24.50 12.90 -43.10
N LEU A 292 25.49 13.71 -43.51
CA LEU A 292 26.88 13.26 -43.62
C LEU A 292 27.44 12.78 -42.28
N SER A 293 27.04 13.41 -41.16
CA SER A 293 27.47 12.99 -39.83
C SER A 293 26.93 11.61 -39.41
N LEU A 294 25.79 11.19 -39.97
CA LEU A 294 25.20 9.86 -39.75
C LEU A 294 25.82 8.79 -40.65
N ALA A 295 26.53 9.19 -41.70
CA ALA A 295 27.11 8.31 -42.71
C ALA A 295 28.54 8.76 -43.12
N PRO A 296 29.49 8.83 -42.16
CA PRO A 296 30.77 9.53 -42.35
C PRO A 296 31.69 8.93 -43.43
N THR A 297 31.47 7.66 -43.81
CA THR A 297 32.29 6.94 -44.80
C THR A 297 31.55 6.68 -46.12
N GLN A 298 30.37 7.28 -46.30
CA GLN A 298 29.47 7.04 -47.42
C GLN A 298 29.14 8.33 -48.17
N SER A 299 28.66 8.21 -49.40
CA SER A 299 28.13 9.35 -50.17
C SER A 299 26.62 9.46 -49.99
N LEU A 300 26.13 10.69 -49.86
CA LEU A 300 24.71 10.98 -50.00
C LEU A 300 24.27 10.79 -51.45
N ARG A 301 23.12 10.14 -51.66
CA ARG A 301 22.51 9.89 -52.96
C ARG A 301 21.08 10.42 -52.93
N SER A 302 20.58 10.85 -54.09
CA SER A 302 19.18 11.25 -54.28
C SER A 302 18.66 12.24 -53.22
N VAL A 303 19.48 13.24 -52.88
CA VAL A 303 19.10 14.25 -51.90
C VAL A 303 17.93 15.07 -52.44
N GLY A 304 16.81 15.07 -51.71
CA GLY A 304 15.63 15.85 -52.03
C GLY A 304 15.33 16.88 -50.96
N LEU A 305 15.56 18.16 -51.26
CA LEU A 305 15.15 19.30 -50.43
C LEU A 305 13.70 19.66 -50.80
N ARG A 306 12.73 19.24 -49.97
CA ARG A 306 11.29 19.35 -50.28
C ARG A 306 10.66 20.60 -49.72
N VAL A 307 10.79 20.80 -48.41
CA VAL A 307 10.17 21.91 -47.67
C VAL A 307 11.23 22.51 -46.75
N PRO A 308 11.47 23.84 -46.78
CA PRO A 308 12.41 24.48 -45.86
C PRO A 308 12.09 24.18 -44.40
N VAL A 309 13.12 23.98 -43.57
CA VAL A 309 12.96 23.92 -42.11
C VAL A 309 13.00 25.35 -41.59
N VAL A 310 11.85 25.90 -41.20
CA VAL A 310 11.76 27.26 -40.64
C VAL A 310 12.16 27.23 -39.16
N VAL A 311 12.97 28.19 -38.72
CA VAL A 311 13.47 28.28 -37.33
C VAL A 311 12.41 28.78 -36.36
N GLU A 312 11.58 29.73 -36.80
CA GLU A 312 10.47 30.29 -36.01
C GLU A 312 9.13 30.18 -36.74
N PRO A 313 8.01 29.90 -36.02
CA PRO A 313 7.94 29.55 -34.60
C PRO A 313 8.65 28.22 -34.27
N PRO A 314 8.97 27.94 -32.99
CA PRO A 314 9.75 26.78 -32.60
C PRO A 314 9.18 25.44 -33.11
N ARG A 315 10.09 24.52 -33.46
CA ARG A 315 9.74 23.24 -34.07
C ARG A 315 10.34 22.06 -33.35
N GLU A 316 9.60 20.97 -33.35
CA GLU A 316 10.19 19.65 -33.14
C GLU A 316 10.74 19.15 -34.47
N VAL A 317 11.97 18.66 -34.45
CA VAL A 317 12.66 18.09 -35.60
C VAL A 317 12.97 16.63 -35.31
N GLN A 318 12.70 15.77 -36.27
CA GLN A 318 13.07 14.36 -36.25
C GLN A 318 14.00 14.07 -37.41
N VAL A 319 15.09 13.38 -37.11
CA VAL A 319 15.98 12.79 -38.11
C VAL A 319 15.85 11.29 -38.01
N LEU A 320 15.45 10.65 -39.10
CA LEU A 320 15.28 9.21 -39.19
C LEU A 320 16.43 8.63 -40.02
N LEU A 321 16.98 7.50 -39.59
CA LEU A 321 17.80 6.61 -40.40
C LEU A 321 17.18 5.21 -40.39
N ASP A 322 16.81 4.72 -41.56
CA ASP A 322 16.23 3.39 -41.76
C ASP A 322 16.86 2.73 -42.99
N ASN A 323 17.61 1.65 -42.80
CA ASN A 323 18.23 0.85 -43.86
C ASN A 323 18.94 1.70 -44.95
N GLY A 324 19.65 2.75 -44.53
CA GLY A 324 20.39 3.65 -45.43
C GLY A 324 19.55 4.74 -46.11
N GLN A 325 18.26 4.84 -45.80
CA GLN A 325 17.43 5.99 -46.12
C GLN A 325 17.37 6.92 -44.91
N MET A 326 17.50 8.22 -45.16
CA MET A 326 17.44 9.26 -44.16
C MET A 326 16.36 10.29 -44.48
N ALA A 327 15.73 10.81 -43.43
CA ALA A 327 14.76 11.89 -43.56
C ALA A 327 14.90 12.88 -42.40
N ILE A 328 14.78 14.16 -42.71
CA ILE A 328 14.54 15.23 -41.74
C ILE A 328 13.07 15.61 -41.88
N SER A 329 12.34 15.50 -40.78
CA SER A 329 10.94 15.93 -40.68
C SER A 329 10.81 16.95 -39.55
N SER A 330 9.86 17.87 -39.68
CA SER A 330 9.57 18.84 -38.63
C SER A 330 8.07 19.08 -38.47
N ARG A 331 7.70 19.56 -37.29
CA ARG A 331 6.36 20.07 -36.98
C ARG A 331 6.44 21.24 -36.01
N LEU A 332 5.35 21.98 -35.87
CA LEU A 332 5.23 23.00 -34.83
C LEU A 332 5.32 22.37 -33.44
N ALA A 333 6.03 23.01 -32.52
CA ALA A 333 6.04 22.61 -31.12
C ALA A 333 4.65 22.78 -30.48
N ALA A 334 4.26 21.85 -29.60
CA ALA A 334 2.98 21.92 -28.89
C ALA A 334 2.86 23.25 -28.12
N GLY A 335 1.76 23.98 -28.35
CA GLY A 335 1.50 25.32 -27.80
C GLY A 335 1.49 26.47 -28.81
N ALA A 336 1.84 26.24 -30.09
CA ALA A 336 1.87 27.29 -31.12
C ALA A 336 0.59 27.40 -31.97
N ASP A 337 -0.26 26.37 -32.04
CA ASP A 337 -1.61 26.39 -32.62
C ASP A 337 -2.20 24.97 -32.48
N GLU A 338 -3.34 24.80 -31.80
CA GLU A 338 -3.87 23.47 -31.43
C GLU A 338 -4.37 22.67 -32.64
N GLU A 339 -4.89 23.32 -33.69
CA GLU A 339 -5.52 22.62 -34.83
C GLU A 339 -4.53 21.91 -35.77
N ASN A 340 -3.26 22.32 -35.83
CA ASN A 340 -2.26 21.77 -36.77
C ASN A 340 -1.02 21.10 -36.12
N SER A 341 -0.98 21.02 -34.78
CA SER A 341 0.17 20.52 -34.01
C SER A 341 0.47 19.01 -34.19
N HIS A 342 -0.41 18.27 -34.85
CA HIS A 342 -0.31 16.81 -34.97
C HIS A 342 0.36 16.31 -36.27
N SER A 343 0.54 17.16 -37.28
CA SER A 343 1.06 16.74 -38.59
C SER A 343 2.58 16.96 -38.73
N TRP A 344 3.30 15.91 -39.12
CA TRP A 344 4.72 15.98 -39.46
C TRP A 344 4.92 16.25 -40.96
N LEU A 345 5.82 17.16 -41.28
CA LEU A 345 6.22 17.45 -42.66
C LEU A 345 7.61 16.89 -42.92
N THR A 346 7.78 16.12 -43.99
CA THR A 346 9.12 15.70 -44.45
C THR A 346 9.79 16.85 -45.19
N ASN A 347 10.82 17.42 -44.57
CA ASN A 347 11.57 18.56 -45.10
C ASN A 347 12.63 18.12 -46.11
N THR A 348 13.40 17.09 -45.78
CA THR A 348 14.52 16.65 -46.61
C THR A 348 14.69 15.15 -46.52
N VAL A 349 15.02 14.51 -47.64
CA VAL A 349 15.35 13.09 -47.71
C VAL A 349 16.70 12.88 -48.38
N ALA A 350 17.38 11.79 -48.04
CA ALA A 350 18.58 11.35 -48.71
C ALA A 350 18.74 9.83 -48.58
N GLY A 351 19.31 9.18 -49.58
CA GLY A 351 19.86 7.84 -49.45
C GLY A 351 21.36 7.90 -49.15
N VAL A 352 21.93 6.79 -48.68
CA VAL A 352 23.38 6.59 -48.60
C VAL A 352 23.81 5.49 -49.54
N GLY A 353 25.00 5.65 -50.11
CA GLY A 353 25.64 4.63 -50.93
C GLY A 353 27.15 4.64 -50.75
N PRO A 354 27.86 3.66 -51.34
CA PRO A 354 29.31 3.67 -51.34
C PRO A 354 29.84 4.99 -51.92
N ALA A 355 30.98 5.42 -51.37
CA ALA A 355 31.69 6.58 -51.86
C ALA A 355 31.89 6.46 -53.37
N ASP A 356 31.53 7.52 -54.11
CA ASP A 356 31.65 7.48 -55.55
C ASP A 356 33.14 7.47 -55.96
N ALA A 357 33.56 6.46 -56.71
CA ALA A 357 34.89 6.43 -57.31
C ALA A 357 35.09 7.59 -58.31
N ALA A 358 34.02 8.20 -58.81
CA ALA A 358 34.04 9.39 -59.66
C ALA A 358 34.03 10.71 -58.89
N SER A 359 34.16 10.71 -57.55
CA SER A 359 34.25 11.93 -56.76
C SER A 359 35.40 12.82 -57.23
N LYS A 360 35.09 14.08 -57.51
CA LYS A 360 36.08 15.11 -57.85
C LYS A 360 36.62 15.86 -56.62
N VAL A 361 36.18 15.49 -55.43
CA VAL A 361 36.64 16.11 -54.17
C VAL A 361 38.15 15.85 -54.03
N GLY A 362 38.92 16.93 -53.80
CA GLY A 362 40.38 16.86 -53.70
C GLY A 362 41.12 16.90 -55.04
N GLN A 363 40.42 16.98 -56.19
CA GLN A 363 41.07 17.25 -57.46
C GLN A 363 41.63 18.66 -57.48
N THR A 364 42.88 18.80 -57.93
CA THR A 364 43.47 20.11 -58.18
C THR A 364 42.82 20.69 -59.42
N ILE A 365 42.20 21.87 -59.28
CA ILE A 365 41.59 22.60 -60.37
C ILE A 365 42.63 23.58 -60.91
N ASP A 366 42.86 23.56 -62.23
CA ASP A 366 43.71 24.56 -62.89
C ASP A 366 42.92 25.87 -63.05
N LEU A 367 43.14 26.78 -62.11
CA LEU A 367 42.51 28.10 -62.12
C LEU A 367 42.96 28.94 -63.32
N ALA A 368 44.17 28.75 -63.84
CA ALA A 368 44.66 29.52 -64.99
C ALA A 368 43.97 29.10 -66.29
N ASP A 369 43.71 27.81 -66.48
CA ASP A 369 42.89 27.32 -67.59
C ASP A 369 41.44 27.79 -67.51
N ILE A 370 40.83 27.74 -66.32
CA ILE A 370 39.45 28.22 -66.12
C ILE A 370 39.34 29.70 -66.45
N ARG A 371 40.27 30.53 -65.97
CA ARG A 371 40.29 31.98 -66.25
C ARG A 371 40.36 32.28 -67.75
N LYS A 372 41.09 31.48 -68.54
CA LYS A 372 41.11 31.65 -70.02
C LYS A 372 39.76 31.41 -70.68
N ARG A 373 38.90 30.58 -70.06
CA ARG A 373 37.58 30.22 -70.58
C ARG A 373 36.45 31.14 -70.10
N LEU A 374 36.70 31.99 -69.10
CA LEU A 374 35.74 32.92 -68.51
C LEU A 374 36.20 34.36 -68.75
N PRO A 375 35.72 35.03 -69.83
CA PRO A 375 36.22 36.35 -70.24
C PRO A 375 35.64 37.52 -69.42
N GLU A 376 34.64 37.27 -68.58
CA GLU A 376 33.91 38.29 -67.82
C GLU A 376 34.33 38.26 -66.35
N THR A 377 34.73 39.42 -65.83
CA THR A 377 35.04 39.60 -64.41
C THR A 377 33.88 40.29 -63.72
N LEU A 378 33.32 39.65 -62.70
CA LEU A 378 32.21 40.19 -61.92
C LEU A 378 32.74 40.96 -60.69
N PRO A 379 32.01 41.99 -60.21
CA PRO A 379 32.43 42.69 -58.99
C PRO A 379 32.44 41.71 -57.79
N PRO A 380 33.33 41.90 -56.79
CA PRO A 380 33.38 41.06 -55.59
C PRO A 380 32.04 40.86 -54.88
N SER A 381 31.15 41.85 -54.93
CA SER A 381 29.82 41.82 -54.35
C SER A 381 28.79 41.03 -55.18
N PHE A 382 29.08 40.70 -56.44
CA PHE A 382 28.10 40.18 -57.40
C PHE A 382 27.26 39.02 -56.85
N SER A 383 27.90 37.98 -56.27
CA SER A 383 27.16 36.83 -55.73
C SER A 383 26.24 37.22 -54.58
N ILE A 384 26.67 38.15 -53.73
CA ILE A 384 25.87 38.61 -52.59
C ILE A 384 24.69 39.46 -53.09
N ASP A 385 24.96 40.40 -54.00
CA ASP A 385 23.94 41.27 -54.60
C ASP A 385 22.89 40.46 -55.38
N TYR A 386 23.35 39.49 -56.18
CA TYR A 386 22.48 38.58 -56.92
C TYR A 386 21.59 37.76 -55.98
N LEU A 387 22.16 37.18 -54.92
CA LEU A 387 21.43 36.38 -53.95
C LEU A 387 20.41 37.21 -53.17
N ALA A 388 20.76 38.43 -52.78
CA ALA A 388 19.84 39.36 -52.14
C ALA A 388 18.66 39.69 -53.06
N ASN A 389 18.91 39.94 -54.35
CA ASN A 389 17.86 40.21 -55.35
C ASN A 389 16.90 39.03 -55.55
N VAL A 390 17.35 37.78 -55.40
CA VAL A 390 16.48 36.59 -55.48
C VAL A 390 15.89 36.16 -54.13
N GLY A 391 16.01 37.00 -53.09
CA GLY A 391 15.35 36.82 -51.80
C GLY A 391 16.18 36.14 -50.71
N VAL A 392 17.49 35.93 -50.94
CA VAL A 392 18.47 35.40 -49.98
C VAL A 392 19.31 36.57 -49.45
N ALA A 393 18.77 37.28 -48.46
CA ALA A 393 19.33 38.56 -48.00
C ALA A 393 20.51 38.43 -47.03
N ALA A 394 20.77 37.24 -46.50
CA ALA A 394 21.89 36.99 -45.59
C ALA A 394 22.35 35.52 -45.67
N MET A 395 23.58 35.29 -45.23
CA MET A 395 24.22 33.97 -45.25
C MET A 395 24.37 33.41 -43.85
N GLY A 396 23.83 32.20 -43.65
CA GLY A 396 23.87 31.52 -42.35
C GLY A 396 25.29 31.25 -41.85
N PHE A 397 26.26 31.14 -42.76
CA PHE A 397 27.68 31.07 -42.47
C PHE A 397 28.40 32.22 -43.17
N PRO A 398 29.30 32.94 -42.49
CA PRO A 398 30.08 33.99 -43.12
C PRO A 398 31.06 33.36 -44.13
N TRP A 399 31.09 33.90 -45.33
CA TRP A 399 32.05 33.56 -46.38
C TRP A 399 32.25 34.81 -47.27
N GLN A 400 33.33 34.84 -48.04
CA GLN A 400 33.66 35.94 -48.93
C GLN A 400 34.13 35.38 -50.28
N VAL A 401 33.65 35.96 -51.39
CA VAL A 401 34.31 35.74 -52.68
C VAL A 401 35.61 36.55 -52.69
N VAL A 402 36.74 35.85 -52.72
CA VAL A 402 38.07 36.48 -52.84
C VAL A 402 38.44 36.73 -54.30
N GLU A 403 37.83 35.99 -55.23
CA GLU A 403 38.04 36.09 -56.66
C GLU A 403 36.81 35.57 -57.40
N HIS A 404 36.27 36.35 -58.36
CA HIS A 404 35.22 35.92 -59.29
C HIS A 404 35.81 35.55 -60.64
#